data_AF-A0A2V9R4G2-F1
#
_entry.id   AF-A0A2V9R4G2-F1
#
_cell.length_a   1.000
_cell.length_b   1.000
_cell.length_c   1.000
_cell.angle_alpha   90.00
_cell.angle_beta   90.00
_cell.angle_gamma   90.00
#
_symmetry.space_group_name_H-M   'P 1'
#
loop_
_entity.id
_entity.type
_entity.pdbx_description
1 polymer ?
#
loop_
_entity_poly.entity_id
_entity_poly.type
_entity_poly.pdbx_seq_one_letter_code
_entity_poly.pdbx_strand_id
1 'polypeptide(L)' 'MAKATQAIPPGFHTVTAALTVNDAAAAIEFYKKALGAEEIMRMPTPDGKIG' A
#
# COMPACT_ATOMS: atom_id res chain seq x y z
N MET A 1 -0.32 37.70 -12.42
CA MET A 1 0.69 36.80 -11.81
C MET A 1 -0.01 35.52 -11.41
N ALA A 2 0.37 34.35 -11.93
CA ALA A 2 -0.22 33.08 -11.52
C ALA A 2 0.26 32.75 -10.10
N LYS A 3 -0.68 32.47 -9.19
CA LYS A 3 -0.37 32.00 -7.83
C LYS A 3 0.31 30.64 -7.96
N ALA A 4 1.52 30.49 -7.42
CA ALA A 4 2.22 29.21 -7.42
C ALA A 4 1.40 28.18 -6.65
N THR A 5 0.73 27.29 -7.39
CA THR A 5 0.08 26.10 -6.81
C THR A 5 1.18 25.13 -6.40
N GLN A 6 1.13 24.65 -5.16
CA GLN A 6 2.06 23.61 -4.71
C GLN A 6 1.85 22.36 -5.56
N ALA A 7 2.94 21.76 -6.07
CA ALA A 7 2.86 20.57 -6.93
C ALA A 7 2.20 19.37 -6.23
N ILE A 8 2.32 19.31 -4.90
CA ILE A 8 1.68 18.31 -4.04
C ILE A 8 0.75 19.06 -3.08
N PRO A 9 -0.57 18.78 -3.08
CA PRO A 9 -1.48 19.41 -2.14
C PRO A 9 -1.13 19.06 -0.68
N PRO A 10 -1.37 19.97 0.28
CA PRO A 10 -1.20 19.69 1.71
C PRO A 10 -1.95 18.41 2.11
N GLY A 11 -1.28 17.52 2.85
CA GLY A 11 -1.85 16.24 3.31
C GLY A 11 -1.60 15.04 2.39
N PHE A 12 -1.16 15.23 1.14
CA PHE A 12 -0.93 14.15 0.17
C PHE A 12 0.52 13.64 0.24
N HIS A 13 0.83 12.84 1.26
CA HIS A 13 2.19 12.32 1.52
C HIS A 13 2.27 10.78 1.52
N THR A 14 1.12 10.11 1.36
CA THR A 14 1.01 8.65 1.37
C THR A 14 0.29 8.18 0.12
N VAL A 15 0.75 7.06 -0.45
CA VAL A 15 0.08 6.39 -1.57
C VAL A 15 -0.80 5.27 -1.03
N THR A 16 -2.08 5.29 -1.35
CA THR A 16 -3.02 4.20 -1.05
C THR A 16 -3.19 3.34 -2.29
N ALA A 17 -2.27 2.40 -2.51
CA ALA A 17 -2.29 1.52 -3.68
C ALA A 17 -3.22 0.32 -3.47
N ALA A 18 -4.00 -0.02 -4.50
CA ALA A 18 -4.66 -1.32 -4.63
C ALA A 18 -3.80 -2.18 -5.56
N LEU A 19 -3.28 -3.31 -5.05
CA LEU A 19 -2.36 -4.18 -5.77
C LEU A 19 -3.00 -5.56 -5.96
N THR A 20 -2.96 -6.09 -7.19
CA THR A 20 -3.36 -7.47 -7.48
C THR A 20 -2.12 -8.30 -7.74
N VAL A 21 -1.90 -9.32 -6.92
CA VAL A 21 -0.75 -10.24 -7.01
C VAL A 21 -1.24 -11.68 -6.82
N ASN A 22 -0.52 -12.65 -7.38
CA ASN A 22 -0.92 -14.07 -7.31
C ASN A 22 -0.95 -14.60 -5.86
N ASP A 23 0.06 -14.25 -5.05
CA ASP A 23 0.16 -14.63 -3.64
C ASP A 23 0.38 -13.36 -2.79
N ALA A 24 -0.73 -12.80 -2.32
CA ALA A 24 -0.72 -11.60 -1.49
C ALA A 24 -0.06 -11.83 -0.13
N ALA A 25 -0.15 -13.04 0.43
CA ALA A 25 0.48 -13.34 1.71
C ALA A 25 2.01 -13.34 1.58
N ALA A 26 2.54 -13.97 0.53
CA ALA A 26 3.98 -13.93 0.23
C ALA A 26 4.45 -12.50 -0.11
N ALA A 27 3.64 -11.72 -0.82
CA ALA A 27 3.97 -10.34 -1.15
C ALA A 27 4.07 -9.46 0.12
N ILE A 28 3.14 -9.59 1.07
CA ILE A 28 3.19 -8.88 2.36
C ILE A 28 4.51 -9.19 3.08
N GLU A 29 4.90 -10.47 3.18
CA GLU A 29 6.16 -10.87 3.82
C GLU A 29 7.39 -10.34 3.11
N PHE A 30 7.35 -10.29 1.77
CA PHE A 30 8.39 -9.65 0.99
C PHE A 30 8.48 -8.15 1.31
N TYR A 31 7.37 -7.42 1.36
CA TYR A 31 7.38 -5.99 1.67
C TYR A 31 7.89 -5.68 3.09
N LYS A 32 7.55 -6.52 4.07
CA LYS A 32 8.12 -6.41 5.43
C LYS A 32 9.64 -6.49 5.39
N LYS A 33 10.20 -7.49 4.69
CA LYS A 33 11.65 -7.72 4.61
C LYS A 33 12.39 -6.70 3.74
N ALA A 34 11.84 -6.38 2.59
CA ALA A 34 12.48 -5.54 1.58
C ALA A 34 12.35 -4.05 1.88
N LEU A 35 11.21 -3.63 2.44
CA LEU A 35 10.88 -2.22 2.65
C LEU A 35 10.79 -1.84 4.13
N GLY A 36 10.95 -2.79 5.06
CA GLY A 36 10.70 -2.55 6.47
C GLY A 36 9.22 -2.25 6.76
N ALA A 37 8.31 -2.73 5.91
CA ALA A 37 6.88 -2.46 6.05
C ALA A 37 6.31 -3.13 7.31
N GLU A 38 5.28 -2.50 7.89
CA GLU A 38 4.48 -3.08 8.96
C GLU A 38 3.12 -3.51 8.41
N GLU A 39 2.66 -4.70 8.81
CA GLU A 39 1.33 -5.16 8.47
C GLU A 39 0.34 -4.68 9.53
N ILE A 40 -0.57 -3.78 9.11
CA ILE A 40 -1.57 -3.19 10.00
C ILE A 40 -2.80 -4.11 10.13
N MET A 41 -3.23 -4.71 9.02
CA MET A 41 -4.42 -5.55 8.98
C MET A 41 -4.41 -6.52 7.79
N ARG A 42 -5.12 -7.64 7.94
CA ARG A 42 -5.34 -8.64 6.88
C ARG A 42 -6.76 -9.18 6.98
N MET A 43 -7.44 -9.32 5.83
CA MET A 43 -8.75 -9.95 5.72
C MET A 43 -8.68 -11.18 4.80
N PRO A 44 -8.27 -12.35 5.32
CA PRO A 44 -8.23 -13.55 4.51
C PRO A 44 -9.63 -14.12 4.27
N THR A 45 -9.84 -14.64 3.07
CA THR A 45 -10.96 -15.52 2.71
C THR A 45 -10.76 -16.93 3.31
N PRO A 46 -11.81 -17.77 3.37
CA PRO A 46 -11.68 -19.14 3.90
C PRO A 46 -10.67 -20.01 3.13
N ASP A 47 -10.47 -19.76 1.84
CA ASP A 47 -9.46 -20.42 1.00
C ASP A 47 -8.06 -19.78 1.11
N GLY A 48 -7.89 -18.80 2.01
CA GLY A 48 -6.59 -18.19 2.35
C GLY A 48 -6.15 -17.04 1.44
N LYS A 49 -6.94 -16.68 0.42
CA LYS A 49 -6.66 -15.51 -0.43
C LYS A 49 -6.95 -14.20 0.31
N ILE A 50 -6.29 -13.12 -0.10
CA ILE A 50 -6.48 -11.77 0.44
C ILE A 50 -7.09 -10.90 -0.65
N GLY A 51 -8.12 -10.11 -0.29
CA GLY A 51 -8.81 -9.17 -1.17
C GLY A 51 -8.84 -7.76 -0.61
#